data_AF-A0AAV2GGA4-F1
#
_entry.id   AF-A0AAV2GGA4-F1
#
_cell.length_a   1.000
_cell.length_b   1.000
_cell.length_c   1.000
_cell.angle_alpha   90.00
_cell.angle_beta   90.00
_cell.angle_gamma   90.00
#
_symmetry.space_group_name_H-M   'P 1'
#
loop_
_entity.id
_entity.type
_entity.pdbx_description
1 polymer ?
#
loop_
_entity_poly.entity_id
_entity_poly.type
_entity_poly.pdbx_seq_one_letter_code
_entity_poly.pdbx_strand_id
1 'polypeptide(L)'
;MATSLAGNLKRVVGMPLVAVLFSFIFFFTIPSCVSQLTRLEHQVKDDGSLSLLVVGDWGRRGHFNQTIVASQMGRIGKELDIDFVISTGDNFYDDGLKGPHDPAFEESFTEVYTANSLQKPWYTVLGNHDYRGDAVAQLDPFLRKVDSRWLCLRSFMLDTEIATFFFVDTTPFVDKYYTEKSHTYDWRDVSPRRAYLANLLKDLENALRESSSRWKIVVGHHAIRSAGTHGDTEELIQHLLPILKANDVDLYVNGHDHCLEHISSHDSPIQYLTSGAGSKAWRGDTKKYDERVMKFFYDGQGFMSMQLTSTNVEVLFHDVLGEVLHRWKVSKDLHSSI
;
A
#
# COMPACT_ATOMS: atom_id res chain seq x y z
N MET A 1 -102.80 13.17 30.99
CA MET A 1 -101.49 12.70 31.50
C MET A 1 -100.75 12.05 30.34
N ALA A 2 -99.44 12.27 30.27
CA ALA A 2 -98.49 11.83 29.23
C ALA A 2 -98.18 12.82 28.07
N THR A 3 -96.97 13.38 28.20
CA THR A 3 -95.92 13.58 27.17
C THR A 3 -96.07 14.62 26.06
N SER A 4 -95.68 15.86 26.43
CA SER A 4 -94.71 16.81 25.84
C SER A 4 -94.39 16.83 24.32
N LEU A 5 -95.09 17.75 23.65
CA LEU A 5 -94.68 18.78 22.66
C LEU A 5 -93.25 18.80 22.06
N ALA A 6 -93.21 18.57 20.74
CA ALA A 6 -92.83 19.49 19.65
C ALA A 6 -91.55 20.36 19.73
N GLY A 7 -90.63 20.11 18.80
CA GLY A 7 -90.52 20.94 17.59
C GLY A 7 -89.40 22.00 17.50
N ASN A 8 -88.58 21.85 16.44
CA ASN A 8 -87.71 22.80 15.74
C ASN A 8 -86.32 23.16 16.33
N LEU A 9 -85.24 22.84 15.58
CA LEU A 9 -84.46 23.85 14.83
C LEU A 9 -83.32 23.26 13.96
N LYS A 10 -83.29 23.74 12.70
CA LYS A 10 -82.13 24.06 11.83
C LYS A 10 -81.14 22.97 11.37
N ARG A 11 -81.28 22.64 10.08
CA ARG A 11 -80.22 22.18 9.17
C ARG A 11 -79.17 23.28 8.97
N VAL A 12 -77.90 22.93 9.16
CA VAL A 12 -76.75 23.61 8.54
C VAL A 12 -76.02 22.57 7.71
N VAL A 13 -75.87 22.87 6.42
CA VAL A 13 -75.19 22.03 5.42
C VAL A 13 -73.68 22.25 5.58
N GLY A 14 -72.95 21.21 6.00
CA GLY A 14 -71.49 21.20 6.00
C GLY A 14 -70.95 20.61 4.70
N MET A 15 -70.13 21.38 3.99
CA MET A 15 -69.32 20.91 2.84
C MET A 15 -68.27 19.89 3.31
N PRO A 16 -67.93 18.85 2.52
CA PRO A 16 -66.88 17.92 2.88
C PRO A 16 -65.51 18.57 2.65
N LEU A 17 -64.73 18.67 3.72
CA LEU A 17 -63.33 19.09 3.68
C LEU A 17 -62.50 17.92 3.10
N VAL A 18 -62.00 18.07 1.87
CA VAL A 18 -61.04 17.13 1.29
C VAL A 18 -59.68 17.39 1.95
N ALA A 19 -59.30 16.51 2.88
CA ALA A 19 -57.97 16.51 3.48
C ALA A 19 -56.94 16.00 2.46
N VAL A 20 -56.16 16.92 1.88
CA VAL A 20 -54.98 16.57 1.06
C VAL A 20 -53.86 16.21 2.01
N LEU A 21 -53.60 14.91 2.18
CA LEU A 21 -52.42 14.41 2.89
C LEU A 21 -51.18 14.66 2.02
N PHE A 22 -50.38 15.66 2.38
CA PHE A 22 -49.02 15.80 1.84
C PHE A 22 -48.15 14.72 2.50
N SER A 23 -47.92 13.62 1.78
CA SER A 23 -46.92 12.63 2.16
C SER A 23 -45.53 13.24 1.90
N PHE A 24 -44.88 13.74 2.95
CA PHE A 24 -43.46 14.09 2.91
C PHE A 24 -42.67 12.78 2.85
N ILE A 25 -42.29 12.36 1.64
CA ILE A 25 -41.29 11.32 1.44
C ILE A 25 -39.95 11.93 1.86
N PHE A 26 -39.54 11.67 3.11
CA PHE A 26 -38.16 11.85 3.50
C PHE A 26 -37.33 10.81 2.76
N PHE A 27 -36.67 11.23 1.68
CA PHE A 27 -35.55 10.50 1.13
C PHE A 27 -34.44 10.54 2.18
N PHE A 28 -34.38 9.52 3.03
CA PHE A 28 -33.14 9.18 3.71
C PHE A 28 -32.15 8.78 2.61
N THR A 29 -31.33 9.72 2.16
CA THR A 29 -30.07 9.37 1.53
C THR A 29 -29.28 8.64 2.60
N ILE A 30 -29.31 7.31 2.57
CA ILE A 30 -28.32 6.50 3.26
C ILE A 30 -26.98 7.03 2.73
N PRO A 31 -26.10 7.59 3.58
CA PRO A 31 -24.76 7.89 3.11
C PRO A 31 -24.21 6.56 2.64
N SER A 32 -24.02 6.41 1.33
CA SER A 32 -23.16 5.36 0.81
C SER A 32 -21.86 5.54 1.58
N CYS A 33 -21.58 4.63 2.51
CA CYS A 33 -20.28 4.59 3.15
C CYS A 33 -19.30 4.19 2.04
N VAL A 34 -18.84 5.19 1.29
CA VAL A 34 -17.71 5.05 0.39
C VAL A 34 -16.54 4.94 1.34
N SER A 35 -16.22 3.71 1.75
CA SER A 35 -14.92 3.47 2.36
C SER A 35 -13.91 3.94 1.32
N GLN A 36 -13.13 4.96 1.64
CA GLN A 36 -12.04 5.44 0.81
C GLN A 36 -10.73 4.94 1.44
N LEU A 37 -9.66 4.85 0.66
CA LEU A 37 -8.34 4.57 1.21
C LEU A 37 -8.03 5.59 2.31
N THR A 38 -7.51 5.11 3.44
CA THR A 38 -7.01 6.01 4.49
C THR A 38 -5.95 6.93 3.88
N ARG A 39 -6.12 8.24 4.05
CA ARG A 39 -5.22 9.25 3.52
C ARG A 39 -4.30 9.77 4.62
N LEU A 40 -3.01 9.71 4.35
CA LEU A 40 -1.96 10.28 5.17
C LEU A 40 -1.27 11.38 4.37
N GLU A 41 -0.66 12.32 5.07
CA GLU A 41 0.07 13.43 4.44
C GLU A 41 1.51 13.46 4.93
N HIS A 42 2.43 13.82 4.03
CA HIS A 42 3.82 14.12 4.35
C HIS A 42 4.27 15.34 3.54
N GLN A 43 4.79 16.34 4.24
CA GLN A 43 5.29 17.56 3.60
C GLN A 43 6.65 17.27 2.97
N VAL A 44 6.94 17.90 1.83
CA VAL A 44 8.28 17.82 1.23
C VAL A 44 9.27 18.64 2.06
N LYS A 45 10.57 18.46 1.79
CA LYS A 45 11.63 19.29 2.39
C LYS A 45 11.48 20.75 1.93
N ASP A 46 12.15 21.66 2.63
CA ASP A 46 12.16 23.11 2.31
C ASP A 46 12.62 23.42 0.87
N ASP A 47 13.43 22.55 0.26
CA ASP A 47 13.88 22.67 -1.12
C ASP A 47 12.91 22.06 -2.16
N GLY A 48 11.75 21.57 -1.71
CA GLY A 48 10.73 20.93 -2.54
C GLY A 48 11.07 19.51 -2.96
N SER A 49 12.08 18.88 -2.35
CA SER A 49 12.46 17.50 -2.63
C SER A 49 11.92 16.50 -1.59
N LEU A 50 11.93 15.23 -1.97
CA LEU A 50 11.62 14.10 -1.10
C LEU A 50 12.72 13.05 -1.25
N SER A 51 13.17 12.45 -0.15
CA SER A 51 14.20 11.42 -0.10
C SER A 51 13.76 10.27 0.79
N LEU A 52 13.77 9.04 0.28
CA LEU A 52 13.26 7.88 1.02
C LEU A 52 14.08 6.62 0.74
N LEU A 53 13.95 5.64 1.63
CA LEU A 53 14.48 4.28 1.42
C LEU A 53 13.33 3.31 1.20
N VAL A 54 13.59 2.23 0.45
CA VAL A 54 12.64 1.14 0.22
C VAL A 54 13.31 -0.20 0.50
N VAL A 55 12.71 -0.99 1.39
CA VAL A 55 13.21 -2.32 1.78
C VAL A 55 12.06 -3.31 1.92
N GLY A 56 12.26 -4.56 1.54
CA GLY A 56 11.28 -5.65 1.67
C GLY A 56 11.90 -6.90 2.25
N ASP A 57 11.05 -7.81 2.72
CA ASP A 57 11.43 -9.19 3.04
C ASP A 57 12.56 -9.29 4.09
N TRP A 58 12.48 -8.43 5.11
CA TRP A 58 13.61 -8.09 5.97
C TRP A 58 13.59 -8.75 7.36
N GLY A 59 12.43 -9.00 7.96
CA GLY A 59 12.34 -9.24 9.41
C GLY A 59 12.80 -10.62 9.88
N ARG A 60 14.05 -10.72 10.31
CA ARG A 60 14.67 -11.98 10.77
C ARG A 60 15.50 -11.79 12.03
N ARG A 61 15.05 -10.96 12.97
CA ARG A 61 15.70 -10.76 14.28
C ARG A 61 17.20 -10.38 14.17
N GLY A 62 17.53 -9.58 13.15
CA GLY A 62 18.89 -9.17 12.83
C GLY A 62 19.74 -10.19 12.04
N HIS A 63 19.23 -11.40 11.79
CA HIS A 63 19.92 -12.46 11.06
C HIS A 63 19.87 -12.29 9.53
N PHE A 64 20.62 -13.15 8.82
CA PHE A 64 20.71 -13.16 7.34
C PHE A 64 21.05 -11.78 6.78
N ASN A 65 22.08 -11.15 7.35
CA ASN A 65 22.57 -9.80 7.00
C ASN A 65 21.55 -8.65 7.15
N GLN A 66 20.40 -8.88 7.80
CA GLN A 66 19.44 -7.81 8.09
C GLN A 66 20.11 -6.65 8.84
N THR A 67 20.96 -6.93 9.84
CA THR A 67 21.73 -5.90 10.56
C THR A 67 22.73 -5.15 9.68
N ILE A 68 23.33 -5.82 8.70
CA ILE A 68 24.27 -5.18 7.76
C ILE A 68 23.51 -4.26 6.81
N VAL A 69 22.39 -4.73 6.25
CA VAL A 69 21.48 -3.91 5.43
C VAL A 69 21.00 -2.70 6.24
N ALA A 70 20.56 -2.89 7.49
CA ALA A 70 20.12 -1.82 8.38
C ALA A 70 21.23 -0.78 8.65
N SER A 71 22.48 -1.23 8.82
CA SER A 71 23.64 -0.35 8.99
C SER A 71 23.86 0.52 7.75
N GLN A 72 23.79 -0.06 6.54
CA GLN A 72 23.97 0.67 5.30
C GLN A 72 22.78 1.59 4.99
N MET A 73 21.56 1.18 5.29
CA MET A 73 20.38 2.06 5.28
C MET A 73 20.60 3.26 6.21
N GLY A 74 21.19 3.04 7.39
CA GLY A 74 21.53 4.13 8.32
C GLY A 74 22.55 5.11 7.72
N ARG A 75 23.61 4.61 7.09
CA ARG A 75 24.62 5.45 6.42
C ARG A 75 24.00 6.26 5.27
N ILE A 76 23.34 5.60 4.34
CA ILE A 76 22.73 6.22 3.15
C ILE A 76 21.58 7.15 3.56
N GLY A 77 20.77 6.74 4.54
CA GLY A 77 19.69 7.56 5.09
C GLY A 77 20.19 8.87 5.70
N LYS A 78 21.41 8.86 6.28
CA LYS A 78 22.05 10.08 6.78
C LYS A 78 22.59 10.95 5.64
N GLU A 79 23.20 10.34 4.63
CA GLU A 79 23.73 11.05 3.45
C GLU A 79 22.63 11.76 2.65
N LEU A 80 21.46 11.14 2.53
CA LEU A 80 20.31 11.67 1.79
C LEU A 80 19.37 12.52 2.65
N ASP A 81 19.58 12.56 3.97
CA ASP A 81 18.64 13.12 4.96
C ASP A 81 17.20 12.67 4.69
N ILE A 82 16.94 11.37 4.80
CA ILE A 82 15.65 10.80 4.38
C ILE A 82 14.46 11.32 5.19
N ASP A 83 13.31 11.38 4.54
CA ASP A 83 12.02 11.77 5.10
C ASP A 83 11.32 10.60 5.77
N PHE A 84 11.34 9.43 5.12
CA PHE A 84 10.72 8.20 5.60
C PHE A 84 11.28 6.94 4.93
N VAL A 85 10.85 5.78 5.41
CA VAL A 85 11.14 4.47 4.84
C VAL A 85 9.84 3.83 4.37
N ILE A 86 9.88 3.15 3.22
CA ILE A 86 8.81 2.28 2.72
C ILE A 86 9.21 0.82 2.97
N SER A 87 8.33 0.05 3.59
CA SER A 87 8.42 -1.41 3.64
C SER A 87 7.48 -2.04 2.61
N THR A 88 8.01 -2.89 1.74
CA THR A 88 7.24 -3.66 0.74
C THR A 88 6.68 -4.98 1.30
N GLY A 89 6.68 -5.16 2.63
CA GLY A 89 6.05 -6.29 3.31
C GLY A 89 6.97 -7.46 3.57
N ASP A 90 6.39 -8.55 4.08
CA ASP A 90 7.09 -9.66 4.72
C ASP A 90 7.97 -9.16 5.86
N ASN A 91 7.29 -8.49 6.78
CA ASN A 91 7.90 -7.73 7.86
C ASN A 91 8.44 -8.64 8.96
N PHE A 92 7.86 -9.83 9.15
CA PHE A 92 8.29 -10.77 10.19
C PHE A 92 8.24 -12.22 9.70
N TYR A 93 9.41 -12.87 9.66
CA TYR A 93 9.57 -14.26 9.24
C TYR A 93 9.66 -15.24 10.42
N ASP A 94 9.31 -16.53 10.24
CA ASP A 94 8.77 -17.11 8.99
C ASP A 94 7.24 -17.07 8.91
N ASP A 95 6.51 -16.81 9.99
CA ASP A 95 5.03 -16.80 9.99
C ASP A 95 4.47 -15.62 10.80
N GLY A 96 4.84 -14.40 10.43
CA GLY A 96 4.31 -13.16 11.01
C GLY A 96 4.54 -13.01 12.52
N LEU A 97 3.82 -12.06 13.13
CA LEU A 97 3.74 -11.94 14.59
C LEU A 97 2.68 -12.89 15.14
N LYS A 98 2.79 -13.30 16.41
CA LYS A 98 1.74 -14.09 17.09
C LYS A 98 0.69 -13.23 17.80
N GLY A 99 0.86 -11.92 17.78
CA GLY A 99 0.03 -10.94 18.47
C GLY A 99 0.78 -9.61 18.67
N PRO A 100 0.13 -8.56 19.20
CA PRO A 100 0.71 -7.23 19.34
C PRO A 100 1.84 -7.14 20.38
N HIS A 101 2.04 -8.18 21.20
CA HIS A 101 3.10 -8.26 22.21
C HIS A 101 4.19 -9.28 21.84
N ASP A 102 4.23 -9.76 20.59
CA ASP A 102 5.27 -10.70 20.16
C ASP A 102 6.64 -9.98 20.15
N PRO A 103 7.66 -10.50 20.86
CA PRO A 103 8.99 -9.89 20.90
C PRO A 103 9.66 -9.81 19.52
N ALA A 104 9.20 -10.60 18.54
CA ALA A 104 9.70 -10.51 17.16
C ALA A 104 9.56 -9.10 16.56
N PHE A 105 8.60 -8.29 17.03
CA PHE A 105 8.48 -6.89 16.65
C PHE A 105 9.74 -6.11 17.03
N GLU A 106 10.10 -6.10 18.32
CA GLU A 106 11.27 -5.38 18.80
C GLU A 106 12.57 -5.98 18.23
N GLU A 107 12.71 -7.31 18.30
CA GLU A 107 13.91 -8.04 17.86
C GLU A 107 14.21 -7.87 16.37
N SER A 108 13.18 -7.71 15.53
CA SER A 108 13.35 -7.59 14.07
C SER A 108 13.26 -6.16 13.56
N PHE A 109 12.65 -5.23 14.30
CA PHE A 109 12.44 -3.86 13.86
C PHE A 109 13.11 -2.83 14.77
N THR A 110 12.65 -2.70 16.01
CA THR A 110 13.09 -1.65 16.93
C THR A 110 14.58 -1.76 17.25
N GLU A 111 15.07 -2.97 17.51
CA GLU A 111 16.46 -3.22 17.91
C GLU A 111 17.42 -3.30 16.71
N VAL A 112 16.90 -3.48 15.49
CA VAL A 112 17.71 -3.61 14.26
C VAL A 112 17.94 -2.27 13.59
N TYR A 113 16.89 -1.47 13.40
CA TYR A 113 16.96 -0.21 12.64
C TYR A 113 17.20 1.00 13.56
N THR A 114 18.31 0.98 14.30
CA THR A 114 18.60 1.91 15.41
C THR A 114 19.32 3.20 15.00
N ALA A 115 19.78 3.31 13.75
CA ALA A 115 20.48 4.49 13.28
C ALA A 115 19.59 5.75 13.41
N ASN A 116 20.18 6.88 13.83
CA ASN A 116 19.46 8.16 14.01
C ASN A 116 18.72 8.61 12.74
N SER A 117 19.33 8.40 11.57
CA SER A 117 18.73 8.70 10.26
C SER A 117 17.52 7.82 9.92
N LEU A 118 17.34 6.69 10.59
CA LEU A 118 16.19 5.79 10.43
C LEU A 118 15.12 6.02 11.51
N GLN A 119 15.28 7.03 12.37
CA GLN A 119 14.26 7.47 13.33
C GLN A 119 13.21 8.35 12.65
N LYS A 120 12.65 7.81 11.57
CA LYS A 120 11.69 8.44 10.65
C LYS A 120 10.45 7.53 10.55
N PRO A 121 9.31 8.01 10.03
CA PRO A 121 8.16 7.14 9.78
C PRO A 121 8.51 5.98 8.83
N TRP A 122 7.96 4.81 9.11
CA TRP A 122 7.98 3.63 8.25
C TRP A 122 6.58 3.34 7.77
N TYR A 123 6.35 3.48 6.46
CA TYR A 123 5.08 3.17 5.81
C TYR A 123 5.14 1.76 5.24
N THR A 124 4.31 0.88 5.79
CA THR A 124 4.49 -0.57 5.63
C THR A 124 3.22 -1.23 5.11
N VAL A 125 3.37 -2.08 4.09
CA VAL A 125 2.34 -3.06 3.69
C VAL A 125 2.61 -4.42 4.32
N LEU A 126 1.59 -5.29 4.29
CA LEU A 126 1.73 -6.70 4.66
C LEU A 126 2.16 -7.54 3.45
N GLY A 127 3.01 -8.53 3.69
CA GLY A 127 3.33 -9.59 2.75
C GLY A 127 2.64 -10.91 3.07
N ASN A 128 2.96 -11.98 2.34
CA ASN A 128 2.30 -13.25 2.56
C ASN A 128 2.75 -13.94 3.86
N HIS A 129 4.00 -13.77 4.29
CA HIS A 129 4.49 -14.30 5.57
C HIS A 129 3.83 -13.62 6.76
N ASP A 130 3.54 -12.32 6.64
CA ASP A 130 2.79 -11.56 7.66
C ASP A 130 1.39 -12.13 7.88
N TYR A 131 0.74 -12.54 6.79
CA TYR A 131 -0.56 -13.22 6.84
C TYR A 131 -0.50 -14.65 7.38
N ARG A 132 0.67 -15.29 7.46
CA ARG A 132 0.77 -16.62 8.06
C ARG A 132 0.70 -16.59 9.59
N GLY A 133 0.98 -15.42 10.17
CA GLY A 133 0.77 -15.12 11.59
C GLY A 133 -0.52 -14.34 11.85
N ASP A 134 -0.49 -13.51 12.88
CA ASP A 134 -1.49 -12.51 13.21
C ASP A 134 -1.26 -11.26 12.37
N ALA A 135 -1.94 -11.17 11.22
CA ALA A 135 -1.84 -10.02 10.32
C ALA A 135 -2.38 -8.75 10.97
N VAL A 136 -3.46 -8.88 11.76
CA VAL A 136 -4.14 -7.76 12.41
C VAL A 136 -3.27 -7.15 13.51
N ALA A 137 -2.43 -7.95 14.19
CA ALA A 137 -1.49 -7.45 15.19
C ALA A 137 -0.53 -6.40 14.62
N GLN A 138 -0.11 -6.53 13.37
CA GLN A 138 0.77 -5.56 12.72
C GLN A 138 0.08 -4.20 12.47
N LEU A 139 -1.24 -4.21 12.39
CA LEU A 139 -2.10 -3.03 12.22
C LEU A 139 -2.49 -2.38 13.55
N ASP A 140 -2.22 -3.06 14.68
CA ASP A 140 -2.66 -2.62 15.99
C ASP A 140 -1.93 -1.32 16.40
N PRO A 141 -2.66 -0.26 16.80
CA PRO A 141 -2.05 0.98 17.29
C PRO A 141 -1.10 0.80 18.47
N PHE A 142 -1.17 -0.33 19.18
CA PHE A 142 -0.22 -0.70 20.22
C PHE A 142 1.21 -0.79 19.71
N LEU A 143 1.47 -1.35 18.52
CA LEU A 143 2.83 -1.43 17.98
C LEU A 143 3.43 -0.03 17.75
N ARG A 144 2.59 0.94 17.36
CA ARG A 144 3.01 2.34 17.25
C ARG A 144 3.29 3.00 18.61
N LYS A 145 2.77 2.45 19.72
CA LYS A 145 3.16 2.88 21.08
C LYS A 145 4.49 2.28 21.52
N VAL A 146 4.80 1.07 21.05
CA VAL A 146 6.11 0.44 21.28
C VAL A 146 7.19 1.18 20.47
N ASP A 147 6.92 1.45 19.19
CA ASP A 147 7.81 2.20 18.32
C ASP A 147 7.02 3.16 17.42
N SER A 148 7.14 4.46 17.67
CA SER A 148 6.35 5.51 17.01
C SER A 148 6.58 5.63 15.50
N ARG A 149 7.67 5.04 15.01
CA ARG A 149 8.02 4.96 13.58
C ARG A 149 7.09 4.03 12.82
N TRP A 150 6.54 3.02 13.48
CA TRP A 150 5.77 1.97 12.81
C TRP A 150 4.40 2.46 12.34
N LEU A 151 4.16 2.39 11.03
CA LEU A 151 2.85 2.59 10.42
C LEU A 151 2.60 1.47 9.41
N CYS A 152 1.77 0.50 9.80
CA CYS A 152 1.29 -0.55 8.92
C CYS A 152 -0.23 -0.48 8.80
N LEU A 153 -0.71 -0.45 7.57
CA LEU A 153 -2.12 -0.52 7.19
C LEU A 153 -2.23 -1.49 6.00
N ARG A 154 -3.40 -2.08 5.79
CA ARG A 154 -3.63 -2.97 4.62
C ARG A 154 -3.46 -2.19 3.31
N SER A 155 -4.29 -1.17 3.12
CA SER A 155 -4.25 -0.31 1.94
C SER A 155 -4.60 1.10 2.31
N PHE A 156 -3.79 2.03 1.84
CA PHE A 156 -3.82 3.43 2.22
C PHE A 156 -3.06 4.25 1.19
N MET A 157 -3.17 5.57 1.27
CA MET A 157 -2.40 6.48 0.44
C MET A 157 -1.63 7.47 1.31
N LEU A 158 -0.46 7.85 0.82
CA LEU A 158 0.35 8.93 1.37
C LEU A 158 0.47 10.02 0.31
N ASP A 159 -0.18 11.14 0.56
CA ASP A 159 -0.03 12.31 -0.27
C ASP A 159 1.17 13.13 0.18
N THR A 160 1.96 13.50 -0.80
CA THR A 160 2.99 14.54 -0.70
C THR A 160 2.67 15.59 -1.75
N GLU A 161 3.20 16.80 -1.59
CA GLU A 161 2.97 17.89 -2.54
C GLU A 161 3.39 17.57 -3.99
N ILE A 162 4.33 16.63 -4.17
CA ILE A 162 4.90 16.28 -5.48
C ILE A 162 4.54 14.86 -5.96
N ALA A 163 4.17 13.97 -5.04
CA ALA A 163 3.93 12.55 -5.29
C ALA A 163 2.81 11.99 -4.40
N THR A 164 2.01 11.08 -4.93
CA THR A 164 1.14 10.23 -4.10
C THR A 164 1.64 8.79 -4.15
N PHE A 165 1.82 8.19 -2.97
CA PHE A 165 2.10 6.77 -2.81
C PHE A 165 0.81 6.03 -2.48
N PHE A 166 0.49 4.98 -3.22
CA PHE A 166 -0.69 4.13 -3.03
C PHE A 166 -0.24 2.75 -2.58
N PHE A 167 -0.46 2.44 -1.30
CA PHE A 167 -0.10 1.17 -0.69
C PHE A 167 -1.27 0.19 -0.83
N VAL A 168 -1.01 -0.99 -1.39
CA VAL A 168 -2.02 -1.98 -1.78
C VAL A 168 -1.74 -3.32 -1.09
N ASP A 169 -2.78 -3.88 -0.46
CA ASP A 169 -2.72 -5.20 0.16
C ASP A 169 -2.81 -6.26 -0.93
N THR A 170 -1.65 -6.75 -1.38
CA THR A 170 -1.59 -7.67 -2.52
C THR A 170 -1.84 -9.13 -2.14
N THR A 171 -1.71 -9.52 -0.87
CA THR A 171 -1.83 -10.93 -0.45
C THR A 171 -3.20 -11.54 -0.77
N PRO A 172 -4.34 -10.85 -0.58
CA PRO A 172 -5.65 -11.39 -0.93
C PRO A 172 -5.88 -11.56 -2.44
N PHE A 173 -5.02 -11.02 -3.33
CA PHE A 173 -5.15 -11.26 -4.76
C PHE A 173 -4.72 -12.66 -5.18
N VAL A 174 -3.86 -13.31 -4.40
CA VAL A 174 -3.16 -14.52 -4.83
C VAL A 174 -4.00 -15.77 -4.57
N ASP A 175 -4.46 -16.45 -5.63
CA ASP A 175 -5.40 -17.58 -5.54
C ASP A 175 -4.80 -18.80 -4.84
N LYS A 176 -3.50 -19.05 -5.05
CA LYS A 176 -2.80 -20.19 -4.45
C LYS A 176 -2.92 -20.22 -2.92
N TYR A 177 -2.93 -19.04 -2.26
CA TYR A 177 -3.02 -18.97 -0.79
C TYR A 177 -4.39 -19.41 -0.22
N TYR A 178 -5.43 -19.47 -1.04
CA TYR A 178 -6.76 -19.94 -0.63
C TYR A 178 -6.99 -21.42 -0.95
N THR A 179 -6.15 -22.01 -1.79
CA THR A 179 -6.33 -23.38 -2.30
C THR A 179 -5.26 -24.34 -1.76
N GLU A 180 -4.04 -23.86 -1.57
CA GLU A 180 -2.95 -24.62 -0.96
C GLU A 180 -3.13 -24.71 0.55
N LYS A 181 -2.79 -25.87 1.12
CA LYS A 181 -2.93 -26.17 2.56
C LYS A 181 -1.60 -26.28 3.31
N SER A 182 -0.50 -25.88 2.66
CA SER A 182 0.85 -25.90 3.24
C SER A 182 1.01 -24.90 4.39
N HIS A 183 0.25 -23.80 4.34
CA HIS A 183 0.26 -22.74 5.35
C HIS A 183 -1.15 -22.37 5.76
N THR A 184 -1.27 -21.83 6.97
CA THR A 184 -2.49 -21.17 7.45
C THR A 184 -2.34 -19.68 7.22
N TYR A 185 -3.41 -19.01 6.80
CA TYR A 185 -3.41 -17.58 6.55
C TYR A 185 -4.53 -16.90 7.35
N ASP A 186 -4.23 -15.74 7.92
CA ASP A 186 -5.15 -14.90 8.66
C ASP A 186 -5.97 -14.02 7.72
N TRP A 187 -7.18 -14.48 7.41
CA TRP A 187 -8.12 -13.78 6.54
C TRP A 187 -9.09 -12.86 7.27
N ARG A 188 -8.81 -12.52 8.55
CA ARG A 188 -9.61 -11.52 9.28
C ARG A 188 -9.58 -10.18 8.54
N ASP A 189 -10.73 -9.52 8.54
CA ASP A 189 -10.95 -8.21 7.91
C ASP A 189 -10.80 -8.14 6.37
N VAL A 190 -10.54 -9.28 5.71
CA VAL A 190 -10.50 -9.38 4.23
C VAL A 190 -11.52 -10.38 3.68
N SER A 191 -12.37 -10.94 4.55
CA SER A 191 -13.46 -11.87 4.17
C SER A 191 -14.82 -11.14 4.13
N PRO A 192 -15.68 -11.37 3.13
CA PRO A 192 -15.48 -12.26 1.98
C PRO A 192 -14.53 -11.65 0.93
N ARG A 193 -13.53 -12.43 0.51
CA ARG A 193 -12.44 -12.03 -0.40
C ARG A 193 -12.89 -11.24 -1.62
N ARG A 194 -13.94 -11.70 -2.30
CA ARG A 194 -14.46 -11.05 -3.51
C ARG A 194 -14.92 -9.61 -3.24
N ALA A 195 -15.64 -9.40 -2.14
CA ALA A 195 -16.13 -8.06 -1.79
C ALA A 195 -14.96 -7.16 -1.37
N TYR A 196 -14.00 -7.71 -0.62
CA TYR A 196 -12.78 -7.00 -0.25
C TYR A 196 -12.00 -6.51 -1.47
N LEU A 197 -11.67 -7.40 -2.40
CA LEU A 197 -10.93 -7.05 -3.63
C LEU A 197 -11.69 -6.05 -4.50
N ALA A 198 -13.00 -6.23 -4.66
CA ALA A 198 -13.82 -5.31 -5.45
C ALA A 198 -13.83 -3.89 -4.85
N ASN A 199 -13.92 -3.78 -3.52
CA ASN A 199 -13.85 -2.49 -2.83
C ASN A 199 -12.45 -1.88 -2.94
N LEU A 200 -11.40 -2.66 -2.65
CA LEU A 200 -10.02 -2.19 -2.74
C LEU A 200 -9.68 -1.65 -4.15
N LEU A 201 -10.03 -2.38 -5.21
CA LEU A 201 -9.79 -1.95 -6.58
C LEU A 201 -10.56 -0.66 -6.93
N LYS A 202 -11.82 -0.56 -6.48
CA LYS A 202 -12.63 0.64 -6.66
C LYS A 202 -12.05 1.84 -5.92
N ASP A 203 -11.65 1.66 -4.68
CA ASP A 203 -11.14 2.74 -3.82
C ASP A 203 -9.77 3.22 -4.32
N LEU A 204 -8.92 2.30 -4.77
CA LEU A 204 -7.65 2.61 -5.43
C LEU A 204 -7.88 3.37 -6.73
N GLU A 205 -8.78 2.91 -7.60
CA GLU A 205 -9.07 3.59 -8.86
C GLU A 205 -9.59 5.01 -8.62
N ASN A 206 -10.48 5.20 -7.64
CA ASN A 206 -10.95 6.54 -7.27
C ASN A 206 -9.80 7.42 -6.77
N ALA A 207 -8.96 6.91 -5.86
CA ALA A 207 -7.83 7.66 -5.32
C ALA A 207 -6.82 8.05 -6.42
N LEU A 208 -6.57 7.15 -7.39
CA LEU A 208 -5.70 7.42 -8.54
C LEU A 208 -6.29 8.49 -9.47
N ARG A 209 -7.60 8.48 -9.71
CA ARG A 209 -8.29 9.50 -10.53
C ARG A 209 -8.34 10.86 -9.86
N GLU A 210 -8.51 10.88 -8.54
CA GLU A 210 -8.59 12.11 -7.75
C GLU A 210 -7.21 12.74 -7.47
N SER A 211 -6.14 11.94 -7.50
CA SER A 211 -4.78 12.44 -7.28
C SER A 211 -4.32 13.32 -8.44
N SER A 212 -4.05 14.58 -8.12
CA SER A 212 -3.41 15.57 -9.00
C SER A 212 -1.88 15.55 -8.91
N SER A 213 -1.31 14.63 -8.12
CA SER A 213 0.14 14.52 -7.91
C SER A 213 0.86 14.21 -9.20
N ARG A 214 2.05 14.81 -9.37
CA ARG A 214 2.85 14.60 -10.58
C ARG A 214 3.39 13.18 -10.65
N TRP A 215 3.79 12.61 -9.52
CA TRP A 215 4.25 11.24 -9.44
C TRP A 215 3.19 10.37 -8.76
N LYS A 216 2.81 9.28 -9.43
CA LYS A 216 1.91 8.26 -8.87
C LYS A 216 2.69 6.97 -8.70
N ILE A 217 2.90 6.57 -7.45
CA ILE A 217 3.73 5.43 -7.09
C ILE A 217 2.86 4.43 -6.36
N VAL A 218 2.79 3.19 -6.85
CA VAL A 218 2.01 2.13 -6.20
C VAL A 218 2.99 1.19 -5.50
N VAL A 219 2.71 0.85 -4.24
CA VAL A 219 3.52 -0.04 -3.41
C VAL A 219 2.68 -1.26 -3.05
N GLY A 220 3.20 -2.46 -3.30
CA GLY A 220 2.61 -3.72 -2.89
C GLY A 220 3.67 -4.69 -2.41
N HIS A 221 3.27 -5.91 -2.06
CA HIS A 221 4.23 -6.96 -1.72
C HIS A 221 4.58 -7.82 -2.92
N HIS A 222 3.58 -8.35 -3.63
CA HIS A 222 3.78 -9.25 -4.76
C HIS A 222 4.15 -8.52 -6.05
N ALA A 223 4.90 -9.18 -6.93
CA ALA A 223 5.32 -8.60 -8.20
C ALA A 223 4.22 -8.64 -9.27
N ILE A 224 3.98 -7.52 -9.97
CA ILE A 224 3.27 -7.54 -11.27
C ILE A 224 4.19 -8.12 -12.35
N ARG A 225 5.48 -7.75 -12.30
CA ARG A 225 6.55 -8.23 -13.19
C ARG A 225 7.74 -8.64 -12.34
N SER A 226 8.25 -9.86 -12.52
CA SER A 226 9.51 -10.28 -11.91
C SER A 226 10.16 -11.44 -12.66
N ALA A 227 11.50 -11.45 -12.67
CA ALA A 227 12.32 -12.56 -13.11
C ALA A 227 12.81 -13.45 -11.95
N GLY A 228 12.35 -13.22 -10.73
CA GLY A 228 12.64 -14.05 -9.56
C GLY A 228 11.90 -15.39 -9.56
N THR A 229 12.07 -16.12 -8.45
CA THR A 229 11.51 -17.46 -8.23
C THR A 229 9.99 -17.49 -8.32
N HIS A 230 9.32 -16.49 -7.75
CA HIS A 230 7.88 -16.36 -7.81
C HIS A 230 7.46 -15.80 -9.17
N GLY A 231 8.11 -14.75 -9.64
CA GLY A 231 7.84 -14.14 -10.93
C GLY A 231 6.50 -13.40 -10.95
N ASP A 232 5.98 -13.19 -12.15
CA ASP A 232 4.72 -12.49 -12.41
C ASP A 232 3.53 -13.07 -11.61
N THR A 233 2.81 -12.19 -10.90
CA THR A 233 1.55 -12.52 -10.23
C THR A 233 0.37 -12.27 -11.18
N GLU A 234 -0.16 -13.34 -11.77
CA GLU A 234 -1.22 -13.30 -12.79
C GLU A 234 -2.46 -12.53 -12.35
N GLU A 235 -2.89 -12.67 -11.09
CA GLU A 235 -4.06 -11.99 -10.56
C GLU A 235 -3.86 -10.47 -10.50
N LEU A 236 -2.64 -10.01 -10.23
CA LEU A 236 -2.33 -8.58 -10.29
C LEU A 236 -2.27 -8.07 -11.73
N ILE A 237 -1.78 -8.88 -12.67
CA ILE A 237 -1.76 -8.53 -14.09
C ILE A 237 -3.18 -8.39 -14.63
N GLN A 238 -4.09 -9.25 -14.20
CA GLN A 238 -5.47 -9.27 -14.67
C GLN A 238 -6.34 -8.18 -14.02
N HIS A 239 -6.13 -7.91 -12.74
CA HIS A 239 -7.05 -7.05 -11.97
C HIS A 239 -6.47 -5.68 -11.61
N LEU A 240 -5.19 -5.61 -11.24
CA LEU A 240 -4.57 -4.37 -10.75
C LEU A 240 -3.93 -3.57 -11.88
N LEU A 241 -3.12 -4.22 -12.73
CA LEU A 241 -2.35 -3.56 -13.78
C LEU A 241 -3.22 -2.74 -14.76
N PRO A 242 -4.42 -3.17 -15.19
CA PRO A 242 -5.27 -2.37 -16.07
C PRO A 242 -5.66 -1.03 -15.43
N ILE A 243 -5.93 -1.01 -14.12
CA ILE A 243 -6.23 0.22 -13.37
C ILE A 243 -4.99 1.11 -13.32
N LEU A 244 -3.80 0.55 -13.07
CA LEU A 244 -2.57 1.33 -12.99
C LEU A 244 -2.24 2.00 -14.34
N LYS A 245 -2.39 1.25 -15.44
CA LYS A 245 -2.20 1.74 -16.81
C LYS A 245 -3.20 2.82 -17.18
N ALA A 246 -4.48 2.65 -16.83
CA ALA A 246 -5.54 3.60 -17.15
C ALA A 246 -5.43 4.93 -16.38
N ASN A 247 -4.62 4.98 -15.33
CA ASN A 247 -4.47 6.14 -14.45
C ASN A 247 -3.04 6.70 -14.39
N ASP A 248 -2.22 6.39 -15.40
CA ASP A 248 -0.88 6.92 -15.61
C ASP A 248 0.05 6.77 -14.40
N VAL A 249 0.03 5.59 -13.77
CA VAL A 249 0.99 5.25 -12.71
C VAL A 249 2.42 5.27 -13.28
N ASP A 250 3.36 5.79 -12.50
CA ASP A 250 4.76 5.88 -12.90
C ASP A 250 5.56 4.66 -12.48
N LEU A 251 5.42 4.28 -11.21
CA LEU A 251 6.20 3.22 -10.58
C LEU A 251 5.28 2.24 -9.87
N TYR A 252 5.56 0.95 -10.04
CA TYR A 252 5.09 -0.10 -9.17
C TYR A 252 6.28 -0.67 -8.40
N VAL A 253 6.19 -0.66 -7.07
CA VAL A 253 7.29 -1.05 -6.17
C VAL A 253 6.84 -2.23 -5.31
N ASN A 254 7.62 -3.30 -5.29
CA ASN A 254 7.29 -4.54 -4.58
C ASN A 254 8.48 -5.22 -3.89
N GLY A 255 8.20 -6.30 -3.16
CA GLY A 255 9.16 -7.24 -2.58
C GLY A 255 8.88 -8.66 -3.08
N HIS A 256 8.69 -9.60 -2.15
CA HIS A 256 8.29 -11.01 -2.36
C HIS A 256 9.36 -11.89 -3.00
N ASP A 257 9.85 -11.50 -4.18
CA ASP A 257 11.01 -12.12 -4.78
C ASP A 257 12.27 -11.59 -4.07
N HIS A 258 13.09 -12.51 -3.53
CA HIS A 258 14.24 -12.16 -2.69
C HIS A 258 15.45 -11.72 -3.51
N CYS A 259 15.28 -10.61 -4.22
CA CYS A 259 16.25 -10.00 -5.12
C CYS A 259 15.96 -8.49 -5.30
N LEU A 260 16.82 -7.84 -6.08
CA LEU A 260 16.62 -6.48 -6.56
C LEU A 260 16.40 -6.48 -8.06
N GLU A 261 15.33 -5.83 -8.53
CA GLU A 261 14.99 -5.83 -9.95
C GLU A 261 14.50 -4.46 -10.44
N HIS A 262 14.79 -4.18 -11.71
CA HIS A 262 14.14 -3.13 -12.46
C HIS A 262 13.73 -3.67 -13.83
N ILE A 263 12.42 -3.70 -14.06
CA ILE A 263 11.80 -4.14 -15.30
C ILE A 263 11.00 -2.96 -15.87
N SER A 264 11.23 -2.63 -17.14
CA SER A 264 10.40 -1.67 -17.88
C SER A 264 9.19 -2.39 -18.51
N SER A 265 8.29 -1.64 -19.14
CA SER A 265 7.21 -2.23 -19.94
C SER A 265 7.41 -1.99 -21.44
N HIS A 266 6.80 -2.85 -22.26
CA HIS A 266 6.71 -2.66 -23.72
C HIS A 266 5.58 -1.72 -24.12
N ASP A 267 4.52 -1.66 -23.32
CA ASP A 267 3.23 -1.08 -23.71
C ASP A 267 2.71 0.00 -22.72
N SER A 268 3.53 0.39 -21.74
CA SER A 268 3.22 1.46 -20.79
C SER A 268 4.48 2.16 -20.28
N PRO A 269 4.39 3.39 -19.76
CA PRO A 269 5.53 4.06 -19.13
C PRO A 269 5.88 3.51 -17.73
N ILE A 270 4.99 2.71 -17.12
CA ILE A 270 5.19 2.12 -15.79
C ILE A 270 6.55 1.39 -15.72
N GLN A 271 7.34 1.69 -14.69
CA GLN A 271 8.47 0.87 -14.28
C GLN A 271 8.11 -0.02 -13.09
N TYR A 272 8.60 -1.25 -13.09
CA TYR A 272 8.43 -2.22 -12.01
C TYR A 272 9.76 -2.37 -11.27
N LEU A 273 9.75 -2.08 -9.98
CA LEU A 273 10.93 -2.04 -9.13
C LEU A 273 10.76 -3.02 -7.96
N THR A 274 11.60 -4.06 -7.90
CA THR A 274 11.60 -5.00 -6.78
C THR A 274 12.71 -4.65 -5.80
N SER A 275 12.35 -4.48 -4.53
CA SER A 275 13.25 -4.40 -3.38
C SER A 275 12.80 -5.43 -2.35
N GLY A 276 13.10 -6.71 -2.60
CA GLY A 276 12.75 -7.84 -1.72
C GLY A 276 13.98 -8.47 -1.06
N ALA A 277 15.11 -7.77 -1.04
CA ALA A 277 16.40 -8.33 -0.64
C ALA A 277 16.91 -7.78 0.70
N GLY A 278 16.02 -7.29 1.58
CA GLY A 278 16.38 -6.62 2.83
C GLY A 278 16.96 -7.55 3.90
N SER A 279 16.87 -8.87 3.70
CA SER A 279 17.50 -9.88 4.53
C SER A 279 17.90 -11.08 3.67
N LYS A 280 17.17 -12.19 3.55
CA LYS A 280 17.57 -13.29 2.64
C LYS A 280 17.53 -12.83 1.17
N ALA A 281 18.36 -13.45 0.33
CA ALA A 281 18.36 -13.32 -1.13
C ALA A 281 18.54 -14.69 -1.78
N TRP A 282 17.98 -14.89 -2.98
CA TRP A 282 17.99 -16.19 -3.68
C TRP A 282 19.00 -16.22 -4.83
N ARG A 283 20.26 -16.44 -4.47
CA ARG A 283 21.36 -16.51 -5.44
C ARG A 283 21.13 -17.56 -6.52
N GLY A 284 21.24 -17.14 -7.78
CA GLY A 284 21.11 -17.97 -8.97
C GLY A 284 19.69 -18.44 -9.28
N ASP A 285 18.68 -17.95 -8.55
CA ASP A 285 17.29 -18.34 -8.75
C ASP A 285 16.58 -17.30 -9.62
N THR A 286 16.76 -17.45 -10.94
CA THR A 286 16.21 -16.53 -11.93
C THR A 286 15.47 -17.27 -13.03
N LYS A 287 14.32 -16.73 -13.40
CA LYS A 287 13.56 -17.14 -14.57
C LYS A 287 14.11 -16.43 -15.80
N LYS A 288 13.99 -17.09 -16.96
CA LYS A 288 14.25 -16.42 -18.24
C LYS A 288 13.23 -15.30 -18.42
N TYR A 289 13.73 -14.11 -18.75
CA TYR A 289 12.92 -12.93 -18.95
C TYR A 289 13.30 -12.23 -20.26
N ASP A 290 12.41 -11.39 -20.80
CA ASP A 290 12.69 -10.66 -22.03
C ASP A 290 13.75 -9.57 -21.78
N GLU A 291 14.93 -9.75 -22.37
CA GLU A 291 16.08 -8.85 -22.26
C GLU A 291 15.80 -7.42 -22.72
N ARG A 292 14.75 -7.20 -23.54
CA ARG A 292 14.38 -5.85 -24.00
C ARG A 292 13.81 -5.00 -22.87
N VAL A 293 13.14 -5.62 -21.90
CA VAL A 293 12.49 -4.95 -20.77
C VAL A 293 13.21 -5.14 -19.45
N MET A 294 13.98 -6.22 -19.28
CA MET A 294 14.84 -6.39 -18.11
C MET A 294 15.96 -5.33 -18.13
N LYS A 295 15.96 -4.40 -17.17
CA LYS A 295 16.97 -3.34 -17.08
C LYS A 295 18.04 -3.63 -16.04
N PHE A 296 17.67 -4.33 -14.98
CA PHE A 296 18.58 -4.71 -13.92
C PHE A 296 18.00 -5.88 -13.11
N PHE A 297 18.87 -6.82 -12.74
CA PHE A 297 18.56 -7.92 -11.85
C PHE A 297 19.79 -8.20 -10.98
N TYR A 298 19.58 -8.37 -9.68
CA TYR A 298 20.61 -8.74 -8.72
C TYR A 298 20.06 -9.70 -7.68
N ASP A 299 20.71 -10.85 -7.54
CA ASP A 299 20.32 -11.98 -6.68
C ASP A 299 20.99 -11.95 -5.30
N GLY A 300 21.59 -10.81 -4.94
CA GLY A 300 22.13 -10.55 -3.62
C GLY A 300 21.24 -9.64 -2.78
N GLN A 301 21.68 -9.41 -1.55
CA GLN A 301 20.95 -8.65 -0.54
C GLN A 301 21.17 -7.15 -0.74
N GLY A 302 20.21 -6.33 -0.34
CA GLY A 302 20.25 -4.89 -0.56
C GLY A 302 18.90 -4.20 -0.39
N PHE A 303 18.83 -2.97 -0.87
CA PHE A 303 17.65 -2.10 -0.75
C PHE A 303 17.70 -0.99 -1.82
N MET A 304 16.66 -0.15 -1.89
CA MET A 304 16.66 1.03 -2.77
C MET A 304 16.66 2.34 -1.98
N SER A 305 17.24 3.38 -2.58
CA SER A 305 16.97 4.77 -2.21
C SER A 305 16.28 5.49 -3.35
N MET A 306 15.33 6.37 -3.05
CA MET A 306 14.62 7.17 -4.03
C MET A 306 14.66 8.66 -3.65
N GLN A 307 15.01 9.51 -4.61
CA GLN A 307 14.96 10.96 -4.49
C GLN A 307 14.02 11.53 -5.54
N LEU A 308 13.11 12.40 -5.13
CA LEU A 308 12.09 12.99 -5.97
C LEU A 308 12.13 14.51 -5.87
N THR A 309 11.85 15.16 -7.00
CA THR A 309 11.40 16.55 -7.06
C THR A 309 10.11 16.60 -7.88
N SER A 310 9.50 17.77 -8.02
CA SER A 310 8.34 17.95 -8.89
C SER A 310 8.57 17.54 -10.35
N THR A 311 9.83 17.41 -10.79
CA THR A 311 10.18 17.11 -12.18
C THR A 311 11.10 15.91 -12.35
N ASN A 312 11.66 15.35 -11.29
CA ASN A 312 12.62 14.25 -11.40
C ASN A 312 12.32 13.15 -10.39
N VAL A 313 12.58 11.90 -10.79
CA VAL A 313 12.76 10.77 -9.88
C VAL A 313 14.10 10.12 -10.19
N GLU A 314 14.88 9.86 -9.15
CA GLU A 314 16.07 9.02 -9.20
C GLU A 314 15.92 7.87 -8.21
N VAL A 315 16.17 6.64 -8.68
CA VAL A 315 16.20 5.42 -7.88
C VAL A 315 17.59 4.79 -7.99
N LEU A 316 18.19 4.50 -6.84
CA LEU A 316 19.44 3.76 -6.74
C LEU A 316 19.18 2.44 -6.04
N PHE A 317 19.76 1.38 -6.58
CA PHE A 317 19.78 0.05 -5.99
C PHE A 317 21.12 -0.16 -5.31
N HIS A 318 21.08 -0.44 -4.00
CA HIS A 318 22.26 -0.63 -3.17
C HIS A 318 22.39 -2.09 -2.79
N ASP A 319 23.60 -2.63 -2.85
CA ASP A 319 23.88 -3.94 -2.29
C ASP A 319 23.97 -3.92 -0.76
N VAL A 320 24.26 -5.08 -0.17
CA VAL A 320 24.41 -5.28 1.28
C VAL A 320 25.54 -4.43 1.90
N LEU A 321 26.51 -3.97 1.10
CA LEU A 321 27.60 -3.10 1.52
C LEU A 321 27.28 -1.61 1.29
N GLY A 322 26.13 -1.31 0.68
CA GLY A 322 25.70 0.04 0.36
C GLY A 322 26.35 0.59 -0.90
N GLU A 323 26.87 -0.28 -1.78
CA GLU A 323 27.39 0.10 -3.08
C GLU A 323 26.27 0.19 -4.10
N VAL A 324 26.32 1.21 -4.95
CA VAL A 324 25.31 1.42 -6.00
C VAL A 324 25.53 0.43 -7.14
N LEU A 325 24.59 -0.48 -7.31
CA LEU A 325 24.59 -1.48 -8.38
C LEU A 325 23.90 -1.00 -9.65
N HIS A 326 22.84 -0.20 -9.48
CA HIS A 326 22.03 0.29 -10.59
C HIS A 326 21.46 1.66 -10.27
N ARG A 327 21.35 2.48 -11.31
CA ARG A 327 20.77 3.83 -11.26
C ARG A 327 19.73 3.96 -12.35
N TRP A 328 18.54 4.36 -11.95
CA TRP A 328 17.49 4.76 -12.88
C TRP A 328 17.02 6.17 -12.57
N LYS A 329 16.90 7.00 -13.60
CA LYS A 329 16.46 8.38 -13.47
C LYS A 329 15.51 8.73 -14.61
N VAL A 330 14.44 9.45 -14.30
CA VAL A 330 13.50 10.00 -15.26
C VAL A 330 13.15 11.43 -14.90
N SER A 331 12.86 12.24 -15.92
CA SER A 331 12.37 13.59 -15.76
C SER A 331 11.02 13.72 -16.47
N LYS A 332 10.07 14.45 -15.85
CA LYS A 332 8.86 14.93 -16.49
C LYS A 332 9.08 16.40 -16.84
N ASP A 333 8.87 16.76 -18.10
CA ASP A 333 8.94 18.15 -18.52
C ASP A 333 7.88 18.97 -17.76
N LEU A 334 8.24 20.20 -17.38
CA LEU A 334 7.26 21.20 -17.00
C LEU A 334 6.49 21.57 -18.25
N HIS A 335 5.40 20.86 -18.57
CA HIS A 335 4.45 21.40 -19.52
C HIS A 335 3.93 22.72 -18.95
N SER A 336 4.36 23.83 -19.58
CA SER A 336 3.66 25.10 -19.50
C SER A 336 2.26 24.83 -20.03
N SER A 337 1.27 24.83 -19.14
CA SER A 337 -0.11 25.03 -19.54
C SER A 337 -0.14 26.32 -20.36
N ILE A 338 -0.31 26.19 -21.68
CA ILE A 338 -0.64 27.31 -22.58
C ILE A 338 -2.11 27.65 -22.39
#